data_AF-G9KGU3-F1
#
_entry.id   AF-G9KGU3-F1
#
_cell.length_a   1.000
_cell.length_b   1.000
_cell.length_c   1.000
_cell.angle_alpha   90.00
_cell.angle_beta   90.00
_cell.angle_gamma   90.00
#
_symmetry.space_group_name_H-M   'P 1'
#
loop_
_entity.id
_entity.type
_entity.pdbx_description
1 polymer ?
#
loop_
_entity_poly.entity_id
_entity_poly.type
_entity_poly.pdbx_seq_one_letter_code
_entity_poly.pdbx_strand_id
1 'polypeptide(L)' 'VFPDTGSLGGRTDITITGDFFDNPVQVTIAGIPCDIRDVSPRKIECTTRAPGKSARLTAPQAGNRQL' A
#
# COMPACT_ATOMS: atom_id res chain seq x y z
N VAL A 1 -5.46 -1.75 7.81
CA VAL A 1 -4.36 -2.26 6.95
C VAL A 1 -3.16 -2.50 7.83
N PHE A 2 -2.47 -3.64 7.69
CA PHE A 2 -1.31 -3.98 8.52
C PHE A 2 -0.27 -4.80 7.72
N PRO A 3 1.04 -4.58 7.89
CA PRO A 3 1.62 -3.41 8.55
C PRO A 3 1.22 -2.11 7.81
N ASP A 4 1.21 -1.00 8.53
CA ASP A 4 0.94 0.35 7.99
C ASP A 4 2.22 1.06 7.52
N THR A 5 3.38 0.41 7.70
CA THR A 5 4.70 0.87 7.27
C THR A 5 5.45 -0.25 6.54
N GLY A 6 6.38 0.12 5.65
CA GLY A 6 7.10 -0.83 4.81
C GLY A 6 8.25 -0.22 4.05
N SER A 7 8.98 -1.06 3.31
CA SER A 7 10.14 -0.63 2.52
C SER A 7 9.73 0.11 1.25
N LEU A 8 10.46 1.17 0.91
CA LEU A 8 10.36 1.83 -0.39
C LEU A 8 10.82 0.94 -1.55
N GLY A 9 11.57 -0.14 -1.26
CA GLY A 9 11.88 -1.20 -2.22
C GLY A 9 10.71 -2.14 -2.53
N GLY A 10 9.53 -1.90 -1.96
CA GLY A 10 8.37 -2.79 -2.07
C GLY A 10 8.57 -4.07 -1.27
N ARG A 11 8.01 -5.18 -1.78
CA ARG A 11 8.11 -6.54 -1.22
C ARG A 11 7.59 -6.65 0.22
N THR A 12 6.75 -5.72 0.64
CA THR A 12 6.12 -5.77 1.96
C THR A 12 4.76 -6.44 1.80
N ASP A 13 4.54 -7.51 2.55
CA ASP A 13 3.25 -8.19 2.58
C ASP A 13 2.31 -7.43 3.49
N ILE A 14 1.15 -7.06 2.96
CA ILE A 14 0.12 -6.33 3.71
C ILE A 14 -1.21 -7.08 3.70
N THR A 15 -1.95 -6.91 4.78
CA THR A 15 -3.31 -7.40 4.97
C THR A 15 -4.26 -6.22 5.13
N ILE A 16 -5.28 -6.17 4.27
CA ILE A 16 -6.38 -5.22 4.34
C ILE A 16 -7.57 -5.97 4.91
N THR A 17 -7.90 -5.72 6.17
CA THR A 17 -9.10 -6.28 6.82
C THR A 17 -10.31 -5.40 6.56
N GLY A 18 -11.45 -6.02 6.30
CA GLY A 18 -12.74 -5.36 6.06
C GLY A 18 -13.87 -6.39 6.02
N ASP A 19 -14.97 -6.06 5.35
CA ASP A 19 -16.06 -7.00 5.08
C ASP A 19 -16.57 -6.79 3.63
N PHE A 20 -17.17 -7.83 3.05
CA PHE A 20 -17.76 -7.87 1.71
C PHE A 20 -16.80 -7.64 0.53
N PHE A 21 -15.53 -8.02 0.66
CA PHE A 21 -14.64 -8.08 -0.51
C PHE A 21 -15.00 -9.27 -1.40
N ASP A 22 -15.03 -9.03 -2.71
CA ASP A 22 -15.23 -10.06 -3.73
C ASP A 22 -14.46 -9.70 -5.00
N ASN A 23 -14.32 -10.65 -5.92
CA ASN A 23 -13.62 -10.45 -7.18
C ASN A 23 -14.50 -9.74 -8.23
N PRO A 24 -13.89 -8.94 -9.13
CA PRO A 24 -12.47 -8.60 -9.20
C PRO A 24 -12.07 -7.48 -8.23
N VAL A 25 -10.83 -7.53 -7.72
CA VAL A 25 -10.28 -6.49 -6.83
C VAL A 25 -9.01 -5.85 -7.39
N GLN A 26 -8.83 -4.56 -7.13
CA GLN A 26 -7.60 -3.82 -7.40
C GLN A 26 -7.18 -3.04 -6.15
N VAL A 27 -5.92 -3.18 -5.75
CA VAL A 27 -5.33 -2.44 -4.63
C VAL A 27 -4.17 -1.62 -5.15
N THR A 28 -4.10 -0.34 -4.75
CA THR A 28 -2.96 0.54 -5.03
C THR A 28 -2.43 1.16 -3.75
N ILE A 29 -1.11 1.30 -3.66
CA ILE A 29 -0.42 1.96 -2.55
C ILE A 29 0.38 3.11 -3.14
N ALA A 30 0.04 4.35 -2.75
CA ALA A 30 0.60 5.57 -3.35
C ALA A 30 0.52 5.57 -4.91
N GLY A 31 -0.59 5.05 -5.46
CA GLY A 31 -0.80 4.95 -6.91
C GLY A 31 -0.09 3.77 -7.59
N ILE A 32 0.65 2.94 -6.85
CA ILE A 32 1.36 1.76 -7.38
C ILE A 32 0.51 0.51 -7.13
N PRO A 33 0.23 -0.32 -8.16
CA PRO A 33 -0.52 -1.57 -7.98
C PRO A 33 0.17 -2.53 -6.99
N CYS A 34 -0.62 -3.12 -6.10
CA CYS A 34 -0.22 -4.19 -5.20
C CYS A 34 -0.45 -5.56 -5.87
N ASP A 35 0.46 -6.51 -5.66
CA ASP A 35 0.30 -7.88 -6.16
C ASP A 35 -0.67 -8.65 -5.27
N ILE A 36 -1.91 -8.83 -5.71
CA ILE A 36 -2.94 -9.58 -4.97
C ILE A 36 -2.54 -11.05 -4.86
N ARG A 37 -2.57 -11.59 -3.64
CA ARG A 37 -2.26 -12.99 -3.35
C ARG A 37 -3.50 -13.79 -2.97
N ASP A 38 -4.37 -13.19 -2.17
CA ASP A 38 -5.61 -13.81 -1.72
C ASP A 38 -6.70 -12.75 -1.52
N VAL A 39 -7.94 -13.15 -1.78
CA VAL A 39 -9.15 -12.35 -1.57
C VAL A 39 -10.17 -13.22 -0.87
N SER A 40 -10.63 -12.76 0.28
CA SER A 40 -11.76 -13.34 0.99
C SER A 40 -12.72 -12.23 1.41
N PRO A 41 -13.98 -12.54 1.75
CA PRO A 41 -14.94 -11.54 2.18
C PRO A 41 -14.48 -10.66 3.35
N ARG A 42 -13.47 -11.07 4.13
CA ARG A 42 -13.00 -10.33 5.33
C ARG A 42 -11.57 -9.81 5.25
N LYS A 43 -10.81 -10.20 4.23
CA LYS A 43 -9.43 -9.72 4.05
C LYS A 43 -8.97 -9.80 2.61
N ILE A 44 -8.10 -8.88 2.23
CA ILE A 44 -7.28 -8.93 1.02
C ILE A 44 -5.82 -9.00 1.47
N GLU A 45 -5.07 -9.95 0.91
CA GLU A 45 -3.63 -10.06 1.12
C GLU A 45 -2.92 -9.70 -0.17
N CYS A 46 -1.95 -8.79 -0.09
CA CYS A 46 -1.18 -8.38 -1.26
C CYS A 46 0.26 -8.01 -0.91
N THR A 47 1.15 -8.03 -1.90
CA THR A 47 2.56 -7.64 -1.75
C THR A 47 2.81 -6.31 -2.45
N THR A 48 3.41 -5.35 -1.74
CA THR A 48 3.71 -4.02 -2.28
C THR A 48 4.79 -4.08 -3.37
N ARG A 49 4.70 -3.18 -4.36
CA ARG A 49 5.74 -3.00 -5.38
C ARG A 49 6.56 -1.76 -5.12
N ALA A 50 7.80 -1.74 -5.59
CA ALA A 50 8.63 -0.54 -5.57
C ALA A 50 8.05 0.53 -6.50
N PRO A 51 8.14 1.82 -6.14
CA PRO A 51 7.93 2.91 -7.08
C PRO A 51 8.89 2.79 -8.27
N GLY A 52 8.41 3.14 -9.47
CA GLY A 52 9.28 3.22 -10.64
C GLY A 52 10.38 4.29 -10.47
N LYS A 53 11.44 4.24 -11.27
CA LYS A 53 12.60 5.16 -11.17
C LYS A 53 12.23 6.66 -11.22
N SER A 54 11.09 7.00 -11.82
CA SER A 54 10.61 8.38 -11.94
C SER A 54 9.70 8.83 -10.78
N ALA A 55 9.36 7.94 -9.86
CA ALA A 55 8.52 8.29 -8.71
C ALA A 55 9.37 9.05 -7.68
N ARG A 56 9.18 10.37 -7.63
CA ARG A 56 9.79 11.21 -6.61
C ARG A 56 8.98 11.07 -5.33
N LEU A 57 9.56 10.43 -4.32
CA LEU A 57 9.02 10.47 -2.97
C LEU A 57 9.19 11.90 -2.46
N THR A 58 8.10 12.65 -2.38
CA THR A 58 8.08 13.90 -1.61
C THR A 58 8.22 13.51 -0.14
N ALA A 59 9.28 13.96 0.51
CA ALA A 59 9.36 13.90 1.96
C ALA A 59 8.10 14.56 2.56
N PRO A 60 7.50 14.00 3.62
CA PRO A 60 6.44 14.71 4.34
C PRO A 60 7.00 16.08 4.71
N GLN A 61 6.31 17.15 4.30
CA GLN A 61 6.76 18.51 4.56
C GLN A 61 6.98 18.64 6.07
N ALA A 62 8.22 18.91 6.48
CA ALA A 62 8.49 19.32 7.85
C ALA A 62 7.64 20.57 8.08
N GLY A 63 6.61 20.45 8.92
CA GLY A 63 5.71 21.55 9.21
C GLY A 63 6.54 22.72 9.75
N ASN A 64 6.50 23.84 9.04
CA ASN A 64 7.15 25.07 9.50
C ASN A 64 6.41 25.55 10.76
N ARG A 65 6.91 25.21 11.95
CA ARG A 65 6.47 25.84 13.19
C ARG A 65 7.03 27.26 13.21
N GLN A 66 6.21 28.23 12.80
CA GLN A 66 6.45 29.64 13.09
C GLN A 66 6.60 29.81 14.61
N LEU A 67 7.77 30.24 15.04
CA LEU A 67 7.98 30.94 16.31
C LEU A 67 7.77 32.43 16.07
#